data_AF-A0A7W7YZB4-F1
#
_entry.id   AF-A0A7W7YZB4-F1
#
_cell.length_a   1.000
_cell.length_b   1.000
_cell.length_c   1.000
_cell.angle_alpha   90.00
_cell.angle_beta   90.00
_cell.angle_gamma   90.00
#
_symmetry.space_group_name_H-M   'P 1'
#
loop_
_entity.id
_entity.type
_entity.pdbx_description
1 polymer ?
#
loop_
_entity_poly.entity_id
_entity_poly.type
_entity_poly.pdbx_seq_one_letter_code
_entity_poly.pdbx_strand_id
1 'polypeptide(L)'
;MTAQKLYDEQQPGKKPGCRAVSGYLFGLAGELALKHMMSRSGMKPNPNDKRNDPFYAHFPSLRTMVADMAHGRLQGALRRISESGVFENWSTDMRYAPTGQIHDAWVDKWKAQATDLVDKLGDL
;
A
#
# COMPACT_ATOMS: atom_id res chain seq x y z
N MET A 1 -14.87 -8.95 6.34
CA MET A 1 -14.20 -9.97 5.50
C MET A 1 -12.77 -9.48 5.25
N THR A 2 -11.75 -10.25 5.61
CA THR A 2 -10.34 -9.82 5.64
C THR A 2 -9.62 -10.12 4.32
N ALA A 3 -8.63 -9.31 3.92
CA ALA A 3 -7.83 -9.51 2.71
C ALA A 3 -7.24 -10.93 2.62
N GLN A 4 -6.72 -11.42 3.75
CA GLN A 4 -6.14 -12.75 3.89
C GLN A 4 -7.17 -13.88 3.62
N LYS A 5 -8.43 -13.73 4.06
CA LYS A 5 -9.47 -14.74 3.80
C LYS A 5 -9.79 -14.86 2.31
N LEU A 6 -9.86 -13.74 1.59
CA LEU A 6 -10.10 -13.74 0.15
C LEU A 6 -8.92 -14.31 -0.65
N TYR A 7 -7.71 -14.12 -0.13
CA TYR A 7 -6.50 -14.73 -0.66
C TYR A 7 -6.48 -16.25 -0.44
N ASP A 8 -6.88 -16.71 0.75
CA ASP A 8 -6.86 -18.14 1.11
C ASP A 8 -8.01 -18.95 0.49
N GLU A 9 -9.13 -18.31 0.15
CA GLU A 9 -10.26 -18.93 -0.54
C GLU A 9 -9.98 -19.33 -2.01
N GLN A 10 -8.75 -19.14 -2.49
CA GLN A 10 -8.28 -19.42 -3.87
C GLN A 10 -8.02 -20.92 -4.15
N GLN A 11 -8.93 -21.82 -3.76
CA GLN A 11 -8.87 -23.23 -4.18
C GLN A 11 -9.26 -23.39 -5.66
N PRO A 12 -8.74 -24.42 -6.38
CA PRO A 12 -9.09 -24.66 -7.77
C PRO A 12 -10.62 -24.78 -7.95
N GLY A 13 -11.20 -23.85 -8.71
CA GLY A 13 -12.65 -23.76 -8.98
C GLY A 13 -13.37 -22.49 -8.50
N LYS A 14 -12.71 -21.56 -7.78
CA LYS A 14 -13.32 -20.30 -7.34
C LYS A 14 -12.99 -19.08 -8.22
N LYS A 15 -13.90 -18.09 -8.20
CA LYS A 15 -14.01 -16.97 -9.15
C LYS A 15 -12.77 -16.05 -9.15
N PRO A 16 -12.23 -15.65 -10.32
CA PRO A 16 -11.07 -14.76 -10.44
C PRO A 16 -11.22 -13.40 -9.74
N GLY A 17 -12.47 -12.97 -9.47
CA GLY A 17 -12.76 -11.73 -8.74
C GLY A 17 -12.23 -11.65 -7.31
N CYS A 18 -12.10 -12.77 -6.60
CA CYS A 18 -11.63 -12.76 -5.21
C CYS A 18 -10.17 -12.30 -5.10
N ARG A 19 -9.35 -12.56 -6.13
CA ARG A 19 -7.92 -12.26 -6.10
C ARG A 19 -7.64 -10.78 -6.34
N ALA A 20 -8.30 -10.19 -7.33
CA ALA A 20 -8.29 -8.75 -7.57
C ALA A 20 -8.73 -7.96 -6.32
N VAL A 21 -9.81 -8.39 -5.67
CA VAL A 21 -10.29 -7.77 -4.43
C VAL A 21 -9.26 -7.94 -3.31
N SER A 22 -8.62 -9.11 -3.18
CA SER A 22 -7.56 -9.30 -2.19
C SER A 22 -6.38 -8.36 -2.43
N GLY A 23 -5.93 -8.20 -3.68
CA GLY A 23 -4.86 -7.28 -4.07
C GLY A 23 -5.21 -5.81 -3.77
N TYR A 24 -6.46 -5.41 -4.04
CA TYR A 24 -6.96 -4.10 -3.68
C TYR A 24 -6.88 -3.85 -2.17
N LEU A 25 -7.33 -4.81 -1.35
CA LEU A 25 -7.29 -4.69 0.10
C LEU A 25 -5.86 -4.70 0.67
N PHE A 26 -4.94 -5.45 0.07
CA PHE A 26 -3.52 -5.41 0.47
C PHE A 26 -2.89 -4.04 0.23
N GLY A 27 -3.19 -3.39 -0.89
CA GLY A 27 -2.70 -2.03 -1.13
C GLY A 27 -3.27 -1.01 -0.16
N LEU A 28 -4.57 -1.08 0.16
CA LEU A 28 -5.15 -0.23 1.21
C LEU A 28 -4.49 -0.45 2.57
N ALA A 29 -4.21 -1.70 2.93
CA ALA A 29 -3.51 -2.01 4.18
C ALA A 29 -2.10 -1.41 4.19
N GLY A 30 -1.36 -1.51 3.08
CA GLY A 30 -0.04 -0.91 2.93
C GLY A 30 -0.05 0.62 3.00
N GLU A 31 -1.03 1.28 2.37
CA GLU A 31 -1.20 2.74 2.47
C GLU A 31 -1.45 3.18 3.92
N LEU A 32 -2.33 2.47 4.63
CA LEU A 32 -2.63 2.76 6.04
C LEU A 32 -1.40 2.57 6.92
N ALA A 33 -0.64 1.49 6.72
CA ALA A 33 0.59 1.24 7.46
C ALA A 33 1.62 2.37 7.21
N LEU A 34 1.82 2.78 5.95
CA LEU A 34 2.75 3.86 5.62
C LEU A 34 2.32 5.20 6.23
N LYS A 35 1.03 5.55 6.14
CA LYS A 35 0.50 6.79 6.76
C LYS A 35 0.61 6.76 8.28
N HIS A 36 0.46 5.60 8.90
CA HIS A 36 0.68 5.46 10.33
C HIS A 36 2.16 5.66 10.68
N MET A 37 3.09 5.08 9.93
CA MET A 37 4.53 5.33 10.10
C MET A 37 4.90 6.80 9.91
N MET A 38 4.29 7.49 8.94
CA MET A 38 4.43 8.95 8.78
C MET A 38 3.94 9.71 10.01
N SER A 39 2.79 9.34 10.57
CA SER A 39 2.29 9.96 11.81
C SER A 39 3.25 9.72 12.99
N ARG A 40 3.81 8.52 13.12
CA ARG A 40 4.77 8.17 14.18
C ARG A 40 6.12 8.86 14.02
N SER A 41 6.53 9.22 12.80
CA SER A 41 7.75 9.99 12.55
C SER A 41 7.59 11.50 12.83
N GLY A 42 6.38 11.93 13.24
CA GLY A 42 6.06 13.30 13.59
C GLY A 42 5.50 14.14 12.44
N MET A 43 5.30 13.54 11.26
CA MET A 43 4.57 14.21 10.17
C MET A 43 3.10 14.38 10.57
N LYS A 44 2.50 15.50 10.17
CA LYS A 44 1.09 15.80 10.43
C LYS A 44 0.37 16.11 9.12
N PRO A 45 -0.90 15.69 8.98
CA PRO A 45 -1.70 16.07 7.82
C PRO A 45 -1.94 17.59 7.80
N ASN A 46 -1.86 18.17 6.61
CA ASN A 46 -2.23 19.54 6.31
C ASN A 46 -3.58 19.57 5.58
N PRO A 47 -4.70 19.78 6.30
CA PRO A 47 -6.04 19.76 5.69
C PRO A 47 -6.28 20.90 4.69
N ASN A 48 -5.46 21.95 4.71
CA ASN A 48 -5.57 23.09 3.81
C ASN A 48 -4.90 22.87 2.45
N ASP A 49 -4.00 21.88 2.35
CA ASP A 49 -3.32 21.52 1.10
C ASP A 49 -3.34 20.01 0.85
N LYS A 50 -4.55 19.44 0.75
CA LYS A 50 -4.74 18.01 0.51
C LYS A 50 -4.09 17.53 -0.79
N ARG A 51 -3.91 18.41 -1.78
CA ARG A 51 -3.38 18.05 -3.10
C ARG A 51 -1.89 17.70 -3.02
N ASN A 52 -1.14 18.40 -2.19
CA ASN A 52 0.30 18.18 -2.02
C ASN A 52 0.65 17.44 -0.72
N ASP A 53 -0.35 16.90 -0.02
CA ASP A 53 -0.15 16.20 1.24
C ASP A 53 -0.20 14.66 1.05
N PRO A 54 0.89 13.93 1.35
CA PRO A 54 0.94 12.48 1.23
C PRO A 54 -0.10 11.76 2.09
N PHE A 55 -0.62 12.35 3.18
CA PHE A 55 -1.70 11.71 3.95
C PHE A 55 -2.98 11.51 3.12
N TYR A 56 -3.20 12.30 2.07
CA TYR A 56 -4.35 12.22 1.18
C TYR A 56 -4.04 11.57 -0.17
N ALA A 57 -2.78 11.22 -0.43
CA ALA A 57 -2.37 10.52 -1.64
C ALA A 57 -2.60 9.00 -1.54
N HIS A 58 -2.68 8.38 -2.73
CA HIS A 58 -2.69 6.93 -2.93
C HIS A 58 -1.44 6.50 -3.70
N PHE A 59 -1.11 5.22 -3.69
CA PHE A 59 -0.08 4.70 -4.58
C PHE A 59 -0.50 4.88 -6.06
N PRO A 60 0.44 5.17 -6.98
CA PRO A 60 1.88 5.32 -6.73
C PRO A 60 2.29 6.70 -6.19
N SER A 61 1.48 7.75 -6.34
CA SER A 61 1.85 9.14 -5.97
C SER A 61 2.32 9.30 -4.52
N LEU A 62 1.70 8.57 -3.60
CA LEU A 62 2.07 8.52 -2.18
C LEU A 62 3.57 8.24 -1.98
N ARG A 63 4.14 7.29 -2.72
CA ARG A 63 5.54 6.90 -2.54
C ARG A 63 6.49 8.05 -2.88
N THR A 64 6.21 8.75 -3.96
CA THR A 64 7.00 9.87 -4.45
C THR A 64 6.93 11.02 -3.47
N MET A 65 5.72 11.38 -3.03
CA MET A 65 5.52 12.45 -2.06
C MET A 65 6.20 12.15 -0.72
N VAL A 66 6.16 10.90 -0.24
CA VAL A 66 6.87 10.51 0.99
C VAL A 66 8.39 10.57 0.80
N ALA A 67 8.93 10.15 -0.35
CA ALA A 67 10.36 10.27 -0.64
C ALA A 67 10.83 11.74 -0.64
N ASP A 68 10.03 12.62 -1.24
CA ASP A 68 10.31 14.06 -1.32
C ASP A 68 10.14 14.78 0.02
N MET A 69 9.28 14.29 0.91
CA MET A 69 9.08 14.90 2.24
C MET A 69 9.97 14.29 3.33
N ALA A 70 10.54 13.11 3.07
CA ALA A 70 11.42 12.40 4.00
C ALA A 70 12.83 13.02 4.07
N HIS A 71 12.89 14.28 4.50
CA HIS A 71 14.13 15.00 4.77
C HIS A 71 14.36 15.08 6.28
N GLY A 72 15.13 14.13 6.82
CA GLY A 72 15.52 14.13 8.24
C GLY A 72 16.09 12.81 8.75
N ARG A 73 16.81 12.86 9.89
CA ARG A 73 17.51 11.71 10.50
C ARG A 73 16.56 10.59 10.94
N LEU A 74 15.32 10.92 11.33
CA LEU A 74 14.27 9.98 11.75
C LEU A 74 13.46 9.40 10.59
N GLN A 75 13.68 9.86 9.35
CA GLN A 75 12.85 9.49 8.20
C GLN A 75 13.55 8.50 7.23
N GLY A 76 14.72 7.98 7.61
CA GLY A 76 15.48 7.04 6.77
C GLY A 76 14.74 5.73 6.47
N ALA A 77 13.87 5.26 7.37
CA ALA A 77 13.03 4.08 7.13
C ALA A 77 11.93 4.37 6.09
N LEU A 78 11.26 5.52 6.20
CA LEU A 78 10.22 5.97 5.25
C LEU A 78 10.81 6.13 3.85
N ARG A 79 11.99 6.73 3.74
CA ARG A 79 12.69 6.90 2.47
C ARG A 79 13.02 5.56 1.80
N ARG A 80 13.59 4.60 2.55
CA ARG A 80 13.89 3.26 2.03
C ARG A 80 12.65 2.52 1.54
N ILE A 81 11.53 2.66 2.25
CA ILE A 81 10.24 2.09 1.85
C ILE A 81 9.77 2.70 0.53
N SER A 82 9.79 4.02 0.42
CA SER A 82 9.38 4.72 -0.80
C SER A 82 10.26 4.42 -2.02
N GLU A 83 11.56 4.24 -1.82
CA GLU A 83 12.53 3.94 -2.90
C GLU A 83 12.49 2.46 -3.34
N SER A 84 11.90 1.55 -2.56
CA SER A 84 11.92 0.09 -2.81
C SER A 84 10.99 -0.43 -3.92
N GLY A 85 10.22 0.45 -4.58
CA GLY A 85 9.20 0.02 -5.53
C GLY A 85 8.00 -0.65 -4.85
N VAL A 86 7.68 -0.24 -3.62
CA VAL A 86 6.52 -0.73 -2.88
C VAL A 86 5.23 -0.45 -3.64
N PHE A 87 4.34 -1.45 -3.74
CA PHE A 87 3.07 -1.40 -4.49
C PHE A 87 3.20 -0.94 -5.94
N GLU A 88 4.28 -1.33 -6.61
CA GLU A 88 4.39 -1.21 -8.07
C GLU A 88 3.22 -1.93 -8.78
N ASN A 89 2.72 -1.32 -9.87
CA ASN A 89 1.54 -1.75 -10.63
C ASN A 89 0.21 -1.74 -9.85
N TRP A 90 0.20 -1.20 -8.63
CA TRP A 90 -1.02 -1.01 -7.86
C TRP A 90 -1.58 0.42 -8.04
N SER A 91 -2.89 0.54 -8.16
CA SER A 91 -3.64 1.80 -8.13
C SER A 91 -5.04 1.52 -7.58
N THR A 92 -5.66 2.51 -6.94
CA THR A 92 -7.07 2.44 -6.54
C THR A 92 -8.02 2.21 -7.71
N ASP A 93 -7.62 2.58 -8.93
CA ASP A 93 -8.42 2.44 -10.16
C ASP A 93 -8.63 0.97 -10.56
N MET A 94 -7.82 0.06 -10.03
CA MET A 94 -7.98 -1.39 -10.29
C MET A 94 -9.34 -1.93 -9.87
N ARG A 95 -10.06 -1.22 -8.98
CA ARG A 95 -11.44 -1.53 -8.61
C ARG A 95 -12.38 -1.56 -9.82
N TYR A 96 -12.07 -0.79 -10.86
CA TYR A 96 -12.85 -0.73 -12.10
C TYR A 96 -12.17 -1.43 -13.27
N ALA A 97 -10.95 -1.96 -13.07
CA ALA A 97 -10.24 -2.69 -14.11
C ALA A 97 -10.87 -4.08 -14.31
N PRO A 98 -10.92 -4.61 -15.55
CA PRO A 98 -11.27 -5.99 -15.80
C PRO A 98 -10.36 -6.92 -15.00
N THR A 99 -10.96 -7.90 -14.32
CA THR A 99 -10.26 -8.80 -13.37
C THR A 99 -9.13 -9.61 -14.00
N GLY A 100 -9.16 -9.81 -15.32
CA GLY A 100 -8.10 -10.49 -16.09
C GLY A 100 -6.83 -9.66 -16.34
N GLN A 101 -6.81 -8.38 -15.97
CA GLN A 101 -5.63 -7.51 -16.13
C GLN A 101 -4.74 -7.46 -14.87
N ILE A 102 -5.16 -8.11 -13.78
CA ILE A 102 -4.39 -8.17 -12.53
C ILE A 102 -3.67 -9.51 -12.50
N HIS A 103 -2.35 -9.48 -12.61
CA HIS A 103 -1.54 -10.70 -12.59
C HIS A 103 -1.39 -11.25 -11.16
N ASP A 104 -1.45 -12.57 -11.04
CA ASP A 104 -1.34 -13.27 -9.76
C ASP A 104 -0.04 -12.95 -9.02
N ALA A 105 1.07 -12.86 -9.75
CA ALA A 105 2.37 -12.50 -9.20
C ALA A 105 2.38 -11.11 -8.56
N TRP A 106 1.58 -10.16 -9.06
CA TRP A 106 1.46 -8.84 -8.44
C TRP A 106 0.72 -8.92 -7.11
N VAL A 107 -0.37 -9.70 -7.04
CA VAL A 107 -1.13 -9.87 -5.80
C VAL A 107 -0.29 -10.52 -4.70
N ASP A 108 0.54 -11.51 -5.04
CA ASP A 108 1.48 -12.13 -4.09
C ASP A 108 2.53 -11.12 -3.60
N LYS A 109 3.09 -10.32 -4.52
CA LYS A 109 4.05 -9.25 -4.18
C LYS A 109 3.40 -8.21 -3.26
N TRP A 110 2.18 -7.76 -3.56
CA TRP A 110 1.45 -6.79 -2.75
C TRP A 110 1.10 -7.33 -1.37
N LYS A 111 0.73 -8.62 -1.25
CA LYS A 111 0.53 -9.28 0.04
C LYS A 111 1.81 -9.25 0.88
N ALA A 112 2.94 -9.67 0.30
CA ALA A 112 4.22 -9.69 1.01
C ALA A 112 4.63 -8.27 1.46
N GLN A 113 4.49 -7.28 0.58
CA GLN A 113 4.79 -5.88 0.87
C GLN A 113 3.87 -5.30 1.96
N ALA A 114 2.56 -5.57 1.91
CA ALA A 114 1.62 -5.14 2.93
C ALA A 114 1.97 -5.74 4.30
N THR A 115 2.31 -7.03 4.34
CA THR A 115 2.69 -7.74 5.57
C THR A 115 3.97 -7.14 6.16
N ASP A 116 5.02 -6.96 5.35
CA ASP A 116 6.28 -6.35 5.78
C ASP A 116 6.10 -4.93 6.34
N LEU A 117 5.22 -4.10 5.75
CA LEU A 117 4.93 -2.77 6.28
C LEU A 117 4.18 -2.81 7.62
N VAL A 118 3.27 -3.77 7.79
CA VAL A 118 2.52 -3.96 9.04
C VAL A 118 3.45 -4.50 10.13
N ASP A 119 4.36 -5.41 9.81
CA ASP A 119 5.34 -5.92 10.77
C ASP A 119 6.29 -4.82 11.24
N LYS A 120 6.81 -4.01 10.31
CA LYS A 120 7.63 -2.82 10.63
C LYS A 120 6.91 -1.79 11.48
N LEU A 121 5.58 -1.70 11.39
CA LEU A 121 4.79 -0.86 12.26
C LEU A 121 4.79 -1.37 13.72
N GLY A 122 4.83 -2.68 13.92
CA GLY A 122 4.93 -3.32 15.24
C GLY A 122 6.30 -3.16 15.90
N ASP A 123 7.36 -3.02 15.10
CA ASP A 123 8.75 -2.89 15.57
C ASP A 123 9.17 -1.44 15.92
N LEU A 124 8.34 -0.44 15.60
CA LEU A 124 8.56 0.99 15.88
C LEU A 124 7.88 1.42 17.19
#